data_AF-A0A3D9USL1-F1
#
_entry.id   AF-A0A3D9USL1-F1
#
_cell.length_a   1.000
_cell.length_b   1.000
_cell.length_c   1.000
_cell.angle_alpha   90.00
_cell.angle_beta   90.00
_cell.angle_gamma   90.00
#
_symmetry.space_group_name_H-M   'P 1'
#
loop_
_entity.id
_entity.type
_entity.pdbx_description
1 polymer ?
#
loop_
_entity_poly.entity_id
_entity_poly.type
_entity_poly.pdbx_seq_one_letter_code
_entity_poly.pdbx_strand_id
1 'polypeptide(L)'
;MNDPYELLTTHAVHWAENAGRPLDATLLSTVLNLRDTHDRTPGTSWPAGSADHLITVRWPEHRAPGGAPDHRAPGGAASDTGALVDTLATFWQFLSATGRLAPGSADPSDLATEARRAQESMPAGRADRAHRTRPAAAGRTKGVTPSGDRIDREPGDTAAGATVTDIDVQAALPIQDPAEVLAVVARSTYRHRLDGLLDAIGERGREVTSAGWLRPKFAAEIIAALEIDEWVERVLGSPPSPWRSAGDHLGLGLLFSPAKDVGLLDYRGNRVVHVPRPMQDDPAARHAHEIALLSRLHHHTHRLFLGDPLPGIVLGVQTDRLKTRADIESWWLQAPENMFGDLEQFGAAAKSMRKTSIRWLGSALLFWEEAGMLVDRPDGVQVTPLGIEFTRLLLDPARRAGDA
;
A
#
# COMPACT_ATOMS: atom_id res chain seq x y z
N MET A 1 -8.39 14.13 -22.55
CA MET A 1 -7.67 13.29 -21.59
C MET A 1 -7.28 12.06 -22.39
N ASN A 2 -6.01 11.92 -22.74
CA ASN A 2 -5.55 10.84 -23.61
C ASN A 2 -5.44 9.57 -22.75
N ASP A 3 -5.91 8.42 -23.25
CA ASP A 3 -5.72 7.13 -22.59
C ASP A 3 -4.19 6.87 -22.52
N PRO A 4 -3.57 6.79 -21.32
CA PRO A 4 -2.12 6.61 -21.20
C PRO A 4 -1.65 5.31 -21.85
N TYR A 5 -2.57 4.37 -22.08
CA TYR A 5 -2.32 3.10 -22.76
C TYR A 5 -2.68 3.09 -24.24
N GLU A 6 -3.13 4.19 -24.84
CA GLU A 6 -3.62 4.25 -26.23
C GLU A 6 -2.62 3.63 -27.21
N LEU A 7 -1.36 4.07 -27.17
CA LEU A 7 -0.29 3.53 -28.03
C LEU A 7 0.01 2.06 -27.76
N LEU A 8 -0.09 1.60 -26.51
CA LEU A 8 0.17 0.22 -26.13
C LEU A 8 -0.97 -0.70 -26.59
N THR A 9 -2.21 -0.28 -26.36
CA THR A 9 -3.43 -0.97 -26.79
C THR A 9 -3.48 -1.05 -28.33
N THR A 10 -3.19 0.03 -29.06
CA THR A 10 -3.14 0.01 -30.53
C THR A 10 -2.11 -0.99 -31.06
N HIS A 11 -0.90 -1.03 -30.48
CA HIS A 11 0.10 -2.02 -30.88
C HIS A 11 -0.29 -3.45 -30.54
N ALA A 12 -0.93 -3.67 -29.40
CA ALA A 12 -1.42 -4.99 -29.00
C ALA A 12 -2.54 -5.49 -29.92
N VAL A 13 -3.48 -4.61 -30.31
CA VAL A 13 -4.55 -4.91 -31.27
C VAL A 13 -3.97 -5.33 -32.62
N HIS A 14 -3.09 -4.52 -33.21
CA HIS A 14 -2.49 -4.85 -34.51
C HIS A 14 -1.65 -6.13 -34.46
N TRP A 15 -0.96 -6.39 -33.34
CA TRP A 15 -0.26 -7.66 -33.17
C TRP A 15 -1.22 -8.84 -33.08
N ALA A 16 -2.32 -8.72 -32.33
CA ALA A 16 -3.32 -9.76 -32.18
C ALA A 16 -4.06 -10.06 -33.49
N GLU A 17 -4.40 -9.04 -34.27
CA GLU A 17 -4.97 -9.16 -35.62
C GLU A 17 -4.05 -9.96 -36.55
N ASN A 18 -2.76 -9.60 -36.59
CA ASN A 18 -1.75 -10.29 -37.38
C ASN A 18 -1.51 -11.74 -36.92
N ALA A 19 -1.68 -12.00 -35.62
CA ALA A 19 -1.53 -13.33 -35.02
C ALA A 19 -2.82 -14.18 -35.08
N GLY A 20 -3.94 -13.62 -35.56
CA GLY A 20 -5.25 -14.29 -35.57
C GLY A 20 -5.80 -14.61 -34.17
N ARG A 21 -5.52 -13.75 -33.18
CA ARG A 21 -5.89 -13.95 -31.77
C ARG A 21 -6.96 -12.96 -31.30
N PRO A 22 -7.85 -13.35 -30.37
CA PRO A 22 -8.86 -12.46 -29.83
C PRO A 22 -8.23 -11.44 -28.86
N LEU A 23 -8.54 -10.16 -29.05
CA LEU A 23 -8.18 -9.08 -28.13
C LEU A 23 -9.23 -7.96 -28.24
N ASP A 24 -9.94 -7.68 -27.15
CA ASP A 24 -10.87 -6.55 -27.07
C ASP A 24 -10.13 -5.31 -26.55
N ALA A 25 -9.99 -4.30 -27.41
CA ALA A 25 -9.29 -3.06 -27.09
C ALA A 25 -9.94 -2.29 -25.92
N THR A 26 -11.27 -2.31 -25.83
CA THR A 26 -12.02 -1.59 -24.80
C THR A 26 -11.84 -2.27 -23.44
N LEU A 27 -11.92 -3.61 -23.41
CA LEU A 27 -11.66 -4.39 -22.19
C LEU A 27 -10.21 -4.22 -21.75
N LEU A 28 -9.25 -4.27 -22.68
CA LEU A 28 -7.84 -4.11 -22.37
C LEU A 28 -7.56 -2.73 -21.77
N SER A 29 -7.97 -1.64 -22.44
CA SER A 29 -7.77 -0.28 -21.92
C SER A 29 -8.45 -0.07 -20.57
N THR A 30 -9.66 -0.62 -20.38
CA THR A 30 -10.35 -0.53 -19.08
C THR A 30 -9.54 -1.19 -17.96
N VAL A 31 -8.99 -2.38 -18.21
CA VAL A 31 -8.23 -3.14 -17.22
C VAL A 31 -6.88 -2.52 -16.92
N LEU A 32 -6.18 -2.02 -17.94
CA LEU A 32 -4.90 -1.35 -17.73
C LEU A 32 -5.09 -0.09 -16.89
N ASN A 33 -6.11 0.72 -17.20
CA ASN A 33 -6.46 1.89 -16.39
C ASN A 33 -6.87 1.50 -14.96
N LEU A 34 -7.64 0.42 -14.79
CA LEU A 34 -8.04 -0.07 -13.47
C LEU A 34 -6.82 -0.48 -12.63
N ARG A 35 -5.90 -1.26 -13.20
CA ARG A 35 -4.68 -1.71 -12.51
C ARG A 35 -3.72 -0.57 -12.24
N ASP A 36 -3.60 0.38 -13.14
CA ASP A 36 -2.76 1.54 -12.94
C ASP A 36 -3.29 2.42 -11.80
N THR A 37 -4.59 2.70 -11.83
CA THR A 37 -5.25 3.54 -10.82
C THR A 37 -5.23 2.89 -9.43
N HIS A 38 -5.55 1.59 -9.34
CA HIS A 38 -5.74 0.92 -8.06
C HIS A 38 -4.52 0.15 -7.55
N ASP A 39 -3.73 -0.42 -8.45
CA ASP A 39 -2.58 -1.25 -8.09
C ASP A 39 -1.24 -0.55 -8.36
N ARG A 40 -1.25 0.66 -8.94
CA ARG A 40 -0.07 1.45 -9.34
C ARG A 40 0.99 0.61 -10.05
N THR A 41 0.50 -0.35 -10.82
CA THR A 41 1.33 -1.32 -11.51
C THR A 41 1.24 -1.01 -13.00
N PRO A 42 2.38 -0.68 -13.65
CA PRO A 42 2.38 -0.37 -15.07
C PRO A 42 1.74 -1.49 -15.89
N GLY A 43 1.05 -1.17 -16.97
CA GLY A 43 0.41 -2.16 -17.84
C GLY A 43 1.34 -3.25 -18.39
N THR A 44 2.66 -3.05 -18.33
CA THR A 44 3.69 -4.01 -18.73
C THR A 44 4.17 -4.94 -17.60
N SER A 45 3.74 -4.74 -16.35
CA SER A 45 4.16 -5.49 -15.17
C SER A 45 3.06 -6.40 -14.64
N TRP A 46 3.37 -7.70 -14.57
CA TRP A 46 2.42 -8.75 -14.18
C TRP A 46 3.06 -9.78 -13.24
N PRO A 47 3.30 -9.46 -11.96
CA PRO A 47 3.79 -10.42 -10.99
C PRO A 47 2.83 -11.59 -10.78
N ALA A 48 3.32 -12.71 -10.25
CA ALA A 48 2.47 -13.83 -9.84
C ALA A 48 1.40 -13.36 -8.83
N GLY A 49 0.16 -13.83 -8.98
CA GLY A 49 -0.99 -13.42 -8.17
C GLY A 49 -1.73 -12.17 -8.67
N SER A 50 -1.19 -11.45 -9.66
CA SER A 50 -1.82 -10.24 -10.19
C SER A 50 -3.03 -10.50 -11.08
N ALA A 51 -3.07 -11.63 -11.79
CA ALA A 51 -4.20 -12.01 -12.62
C ALA A 51 -5.38 -12.50 -11.78
N ASP A 52 -5.11 -13.26 -10.71
CA ASP A 52 -6.11 -13.70 -9.74
C ASP A 52 -6.74 -12.52 -9.01
N HIS A 53 -5.91 -11.59 -8.51
CA HIS A 53 -6.38 -10.39 -7.83
C HIS A 53 -7.25 -9.50 -8.75
N LEU A 54 -6.83 -9.32 -10.01
CA LEU A 54 -7.61 -8.57 -11.00
C LEU A 54 -9.00 -9.20 -11.21
N ILE A 55 -9.05 -10.52 -11.43
CA ILE A 55 -10.30 -11.21 -11.77
C ILE A 55 -11.22 -11.35 -10.56
N THR A 56 -10.70 -11.59 -9.36
CA THR A 56 -11.52 -11.88 -8.16
C THR A 56 -11.88 -10.65 -7.34
N VAL A 57 -11.09 -9.58 -7.41
CA VAL A 57 -11.27 -8.37 -6.59
C VAL A 57 -11.59 -7.16 -7.47
N ARG A 58 -10.67 -6.77 -8.34
CA ARG A 58 -10.77 -5.50 -9.07
C ARG A 58 -11.89 -5.46 -10.09
N TRP A 59 -12.01 -6.50 -10.90
CA TRP A 59 -13.02 -6.56 -11.96
C TRP A 59 -14.46 -6.58 -11.41
N PRO A 60 -14.77 -7.33 -10.33
CA PRO A 60 -16.06 -7.24 -9.65
C PRO A 60 -16.32 -5.89 -8.97
N GLU A 61 -15.31 -5.28 -8.33
CA GLU A 61 -15.43 -3.96 -7.66
C GLU A 61 -15.77 -2.86 -8.67
N HIS A 62 -15.15 -2.88 -9.85
CA HIS A 62 -15.49 -1.99 -10.96
C HIS A 62 -16.97 -2.12 -11.42
N ARG A 63 -17.64 -3.25 -11.14
CA ARG A 63 -19.04 -3.51 -11.54
C ARG A 63 -20.09 -3.29 -10.44
N ALA A 64 -19.73 -2.99 -9.20
CA ALA A 64 -20.70 -2.79 -8.10
C ALA A 64 -21.22 -1.33 -8.06
N PRO A 65 -22.51 -1.05 -7.74
CA PRO A 65 -23.28 -0.07 -8.50
C PRO A 65 -23.22 1.39 -8.04
N GLY A 66 -22.89 2.25 -9.02
CA GLY A 66 -23.50 3.57 -9.25
C GLY A 66 -24.00 3.77 -10.70
N GLY A 67 -23.76 2.83 -11.62
CA GLY A 67 -24.25 2.85 -13.01
C GLY A 67 -25.30 1.77 -13.24
N ALA A 68 -26.43 2.12 -13.84
CA ALA A 68 -27.48 1.15 -14.18
C ALA A 68 -26.94 0.04 -15.11
N PRO A 69 -27.37 -1.22 -14.95
CA PRO A 69 -27.04 -2.27 -15.90
C PRO A 69 -27.70 -1.95 -17.24
N ASP A 70 -26.90 -1.73 -18.28
CA ASP A 70 -27.41 -1.58 -19.63
C ASP A 70 -27.90 -2.96 -20.12
N HIS A 71 -29.21 -3.20 -20.02
CA HIS A 71 -29.87 -4.45 -20.39
C HIS A 71 -29.93 -4.69 -21.92
N ARG A 72 -28.97 -4.17 -22.70
CA ARG A 72 -28.96 -4.28 -24.17
C ARG A 72 -27.75 -4.98 -24.79
N ALA A 73 -26.82 -5.53 -23.99
CA ALA A 73 -25.81 -6.45 -24.52
C ALA A 73 -26.25 -7.91 -24.33
N PRO A 74 -26.41 -8.71 -25.40
CA PRO A 74 -26.70 -10.13 -25.29
C PRO A 74 -25.43 -10.87 -24.84
N GLY A 75 -25.22 -10.96 -23.53
CA GLY A 75 -24.10 -11.69 -22.91
C GLY A 75 -24.07 -11.44 -21.41
N GLY A 76 -24.37 -12.45 -20.59
CA GLY A 76 -24.39 -12.29 -19.13
C GLY A 76 -23.00 -12.01 -18.54
N ALA A 77 -22.92 -11.58 -17.28
CA ALA A 77 -21.66 -11.26 -16.56
C ALA A 77 -20.56 -12.34 -16.60
N ALA A 78 -20.91 -13.60 -16.86
CA ALA A 78 -19.97 -14.70 -17.07
C ALA A 78 -19.29 -14.66 -18.46
N SER A 79 -19.99 -14.16 -19.48
CA SER A 79 -19.49 -13.96 -20.85
C SER A 79 -18.39 -12.90 -20.89
N ASP A 80 -18.57 -11.81 -20.15
CA ASP A 80 -17.61 -10.70 -20.14
C ASP A 80 -16.30 -11.04 -19.42
N THR A 81 -16.35 -11.93 -18.42
CA THR A 81 -15.14 -12.36 -17.69
C THR A 81 -14.32 -13.33 -18.54
N GLY A 82 -14.97 -14.18 -19.35
CA GLY A 82 -14.25 -15.03 -20.31
C GLY A 82 -13.55 -14.22 -21.40
N ALA A 83 -14.26 -13.25 -22.00
CA ALA A 83 -13.69 -12.34 -22.98
C ALA A 83 -12.51 -11.53 -22.41
N LEU A 84 -12.58 -11.15 -21.13
CA LEU A 84 -11.49 -10.51 -20.41
C LEU A 84 -10.27 -11.43 -20.28
N VAL A 85 -10.45 -12.66 -19.81
CA VAL A 85 -9.35 -13.62 -19.64
C VAL A 85 -8.66 -13.91 -20.97
N ASP A 86 -9.43 -14.08 -22.05
CA ASP A 86 -8.87 -14.31 -23.39
C ASP A 86 -8.12 -13.07 -23.91
N THR A 87 -8.64 -11.87 -23.68
CA THR A 87 -7.99 -10.59 -24.01
C THR A 87 -6.66 -10.45 -23.27
N LEU A 88 -6.61 -10.77 -21.98
CA LEU A 88 -5.40 -10.71 -21.16
C LEU A 88 -4.35 -11.73 -21.58
N ALA A 89 -4.77 -12.97 -21.86
CA ALA A 89 -3.87 -14.01 -22.34
C ALA A 89 -3.17 -13.61 -23.65
N THR A 90 -3.93 -13.03 -24.60
CA THR A 90 -3.36 -12.49 -25.84
C THR A 90 -2.41 -11.32 -25.57
N PHE A 91 -2.77 -10.43 -24.64
CA PHE A 91 -1.95 -9.28 -24.28
C PHE A 91 -0.62 -9.67 -23.61
N TRP A 92 -0.59 -10.65 -22.70
CA TRP A 92 0.67 -11.11 -22.09
C TRP A 92 1.60 -11.76 -23.10
N GLN A 93 1.05 -12.49 -24.07
CA GLN A 93 1.83 -13.03 -25.19
C GLN A 93 2.42 -11.92 -26.06
N PHE A 94 1.65 -10.86 -26.34
CA PHE A 94 2.16 -9.67 -27.01
C PHE A 94 3.33 -9.04 -26.25
N LEU A 95 3.18 -8.80 -24.95
CA LEU A 95 4.23 -8.21 -24.12
C LEU A 95 5.50 -9.06 -24.11
N SER A 96 5.36 -10.37 -23.99
CA SER A 96 6.49 -11.30 -24.03
C SER A 96 7.16 -11.34 -25.40
N ALA A 97 6.39 -11.51 -26.48
CA ALA A 97 6.91 -11.60 -27.86
C ALA A 97 7.61 -10.32 -28.32
N THR A 98 7.23 -9.17 -27.78
CA THR A 98 7.82 -7.87 -28.13
C THR A 98 8.89 -7.39 -27.14
N GLY A 99 9.22 -8.20 -26.12
CA GLY A 99 10.20 -7.84 -25.08
C GLY A 99 9.75 -6.67 -24.19
N ARG A 100 8.44 -6.38 -24.15
CA ARG A 100 7.83 -5.31 -23.36
C ARG A 100 7.36 -5.77 -21.98
N LEU A 101 7.39 -7.06 -21.70
CA LEU A 101 7.05 -7.61 -20.39
C LEU A 101 8.13 -7.24 -19.36
N ALA A 102 7.74 -6.59 -18.27
CA ALA A 102 8.68 -6.08 -17.29
C ALA A 102 9.42 -7.22 -16.54
N PRO A 103 10.71 -7.05 -16.20
CA PRO A 103 11.44 -7.98 -15.34
C PRO A 103 10.72 -8.18 -14.00
N GLY A 104 10.51 -9.44 -13.60
CA GLY A 104 9.74 -9.78 -12.39
C GLY A 104 8.26 -10.09 -12.64
N SER A 105 7.80 -9.99 -13.89
CA SER A 105 6.50 -10.56 -14.29
C SER A 105 6.58 -12.08 -14.33
N ALA A 106 5.47 -12.75 -14.03
CA ALA A 106 5.31 -14.19 -14.22
C ALA A 106 5.26 -14.54 -15.71
N ASP A 107 5.48 -15.82 -16.01
CA ASP A 107 5.37 -16.31 -17.39
C ASP A 107 3.95 -16.10 -17.93
N PRO A 108 3.76 -15.69 -19.20
CA PRO A 108 2.43 -15.50 -19.78
C PRO A 108 1.52 -16.72 -19.68
N SER A 109 2.06 -17.93 -19.73
CA SER A 109 1.28 -19.17 -19.56
C SER A 109 0.82 -19.37 -18.12
N ASP A 110 1.66 -19.04 -17.14
CA ASP A 110 1.29 -19.08 -15.72
C ASP A 110 0.21 -18.04 -15.40
N LEU A 111 0.33 -16.82 -15.94
CA LEU A 111 -0.68 -15.76 -15.80
C LEU A 111 -2.02 -16.16 -16.43
N ALA A 112 -2.00 -16.82 -17.59
CA ALA A 112 -3.21 -17.34 -18.23
C ALA A 112 -3.87 -18.45 -17.41
N THR A 113 -3.10 -19.37 -16.84
CA THR A 113 -3.62 -20.41 -15.94
C THR A 113 -4.19 -19.80 -14.67
N GLU A 114 -3.51 -18.80 -14.09
CA GLU A 114 -3.95 -18.06 -12.92
C GLU A 114 -5.30 -17.36 -13.18
N ALA A 115 -5.42 -16.62 -14.28
CA ALA A 115 -6.65 -15.91 -14.66
C ALA A 115 -7.85 -16.86 -14.88
N ARG A 116 -7.62 -18.01 -15.52
CA ARG A 116 -8.66 -19.02 -15.74
C ARG A 116 -9.13 -19.65 -14.44
N ARG A 117 -8.20 -19.99 -13.55
CA ARG A 117 -8.52 -20.52 -12.22
C ARG A 117 -9.34 -19.52 -11.39
N ALA A 118 -8.98 -18.25 -11.47
CA ALA A 118 -9.69 -17.16 -10.80
C ALA A 118 -11.12 -17.02 -11.34
N GLN A 119 -11.30 -17.05 -12.66
CA GLN A 119 -12.61 -17.02 -13.31
C GLN A 119 -13.49 -18.20 -12.87
N GLU A 120 -12.94 -19.41 -12.81
CA GLU A 120 -13.65 -20.62 -12.35
C GLU A 120 -14.03 -20.58 -10.87
N SER A 121 -13.33 -19.80 -10.06
CA SER A 121 -13.55 -19.68 -8.61
C SER A 121 -14.62 -18.63 -8.26
N MET A 122 -14.93 -17.70 -9.17
CA MET A 122 -15.95 -16.66 -8.98
C MET A 122 -17.40 -17.17 -8.73
N PRO A 123 -17.90 -18.22 -9.42
CA PRO A 123 -19.24 -18.78 -9.17
C PRO A 123 -19.37 -19.40 -7.77
N ALA A 124 -18.29 -20.03 -7.26
CA ALA A 124 -18.28 -20.68 -5.96
C ALA A 124 -18.27 -19.67 -4.79
N GLY A 125 -17.56 -18.53 -4.96
CA GLY A 125 -17.53 -17.45 -3.96
C GLY A 125 -18.88 -16.75 -3.78
N ARG A 126 -19.74 -16.73 -4.81
CA ARG A 126 -21.09 -16.14 -4.74
C ARG A 126 -22.10 -17.06 -4.02
N ALA A 127 -22.01 -18.38 -4.23
CA ALA A 127 -22.89 -19.35 -3.59
C ALA A 127 -22.58 -19.52 -2.08
N ASP A 128 -21.29 -19.47 -1.70
CA ASP A 128 -20.88 -19.55 -0.29
C ASP A 128 -21.25 -18.27 0.49
N ARG A 129 -21.31 -17.11 -0.20
CA ARG A 129 -21.79 -15.85 0.36
C ARG A 129 -23.33 -15.82 0.49
N ALA A 130 -24.07 -16.46 -0.41
CA ALA A 130 -25.54 -16.56 -0.34
C ALA A 130 -26.06 -17.57 0.70
N HIS A 131 -25.29 -18.61 1.02
CA HIS A 131 -25.66 -19.60 2.04
C HIS A 131 -25.46 -19.10 3.48
N ARG A 132 -24.58 -18.12 3.73
CA ARG A 132 -24.38 -17.51 5.06
C ARG A 132 -25.43 -16.47 5.44
N THR A 133 -26.28 -16.04 4.50
CA THR A 133 -27.31 -15.00 4.70
C THR A 133 -28.73 -15.55 4.94
N ARG A 134 -28.92 -16.84 5.18
CA ARG A 134 -30.24 -17.39 5.49
C ARG A 134 -30.41 -17.61 7.00
N PRO A 135 -31.32 -16.89 7.70
CA PRO A 135 -31.51 -17.06 9.13
C PRO A 135 -32.20 -18.40 9.42
N ALA A 136 -31.57 -19.22 10.26
CA ALA A 136 -32.21 -20.39 10.87
C ALA A 136 -33.26 -19.90 11.87
N ALA A 137 -34.47 -20.43 11.72
CA ALA A 137 -35.64 -20.11 12.52
C ALA A 137 -35.45 -20.42 14.02
N ALA A 138 -36.18 -19.64 14.81
CA ALA A 138 -36.19 -19.60 16.27
C ALA A 138 -36.40 -20.95 16.97
N GLY A 139 -35.67 -21.14 18.07
CA GLY A 139 -35.94 -22.13 19.12
C GLY A 139 -35.59 -21.55 20.50
N ARG A 140 -36.61 -21.35 21.32
CA ARG A 140 -36.63 -20.72 22.66
C ARG A 140 -35.74 -21.40 23.70
N THR A 141 -35.19 -20.62 24.64
CA THR A 141 -35.46 -20.69 26.11
C THR A 141 -34.79 -19.51 26.85
N LYS A 142 -35.59 -18.63 27.45
CA LYS A 142 -35.79 -18.44 28.92
C LYS A 142 -34.64 -17.75 29.68
N GLY A 143 -34.82 -16.44 29.86
CA GLY A 143 -34.89 -15.76 31.17
C GLY A 143 -33.64 -15.73 32.03
N VAL A 144 -33.11 -14.53 32.25
CA VAL A 144 -32.95 -13.87 33.57
C VAL A 144 -32.33 -12.49 33.31
N THR A 145 -33.07 -11.46 33.66
CA THR A 145 -32.58 -10.13 34.08
C THR A 145 -32.91 -10.02 35.57
N PRO A 146 -32.11 -9.34 36.41
CA PRO A 146 -32.05 -7.88 36.31
C PRO A 146 -30.75 -7.18 36.74
N SER A 147 -30.75 -5.88 36.40
CA SER A 147 -30.07 -4.73 37.02
C SER A 147 -28.56 -4.75 37.15
N GLY A 148 -27.85 -3.70 36.78
CA GLY A 148 -28.25 -2.38 36.31
C GLY A 148 -27.01 -1.51 36.38
N ASP A 149 -26.78 -0.71 35.35
CA ASP A 149 -26.26 0.65 35.56
C ASP A 149 -26.47 1.46 34.30
N ARG A 150 -27.17 2.56 34.51
CA ARG A 150 -27.57 3.54 33.52
C ARG A 150 -26.65 4.72 33.74
N ILE A 151 -25.66 4.88 32.87
CA ILE A 151 -25.00 6.17 32.69
C ILE A 151 -25.44 6.64 31.31
N ASP A 152 -26.57 7.34 31.31
CA ASP A 152 -26.99 8.22 30.24
C ASP A 152 -25.93 9.33 30.14
N ARG A 153 -25.12 9.31 29.08
CA ARG A 153 -24.36 10.48 28.64
C ARG A 153 -24.65 10.66 27.16
N GLU A 154 -25.47 11.67 26.87
CA GLU A 154 -25.72 12.14 25.51
C GLU A 154 -24.37 12.46 24.84
N PRO A 155 -24.11 11.97 23.61
CA PRO A 155 -23.02 12.49 22.81
C PRO A 155 -23.45 13.87 22.31
N GLY A 156 -22.92 14.91 22.94
CA GLY A 156 -22.93 16.25 22.39
C GLY A 156 -22.24 16.27 21.03
N ASP A 157 -22.79 17.07 20.14
CA ASP A 157 -22.30 17.36 18.79
C ASP A 157 -20.76 17.53 18.73
N THR A 158 -20.06 16.47 18.35
CA THR A 158 -18.67 16.56 17.91
C THR A 158 -18.59 16.18 16.44
N ALA A 159 -18.54 17.22 15.59
CA ALA A 159 -17.86 17.25 14.30
C ALA A 159 -18.05 16.02 13.38
N ALA A 160 -19.29 15.56 13.20
CA ALA A 160 -19.62 14.71 12.07
C ALA A 160 -19.73 15.59 10.82
N GLY A 161 -18.79 15.43 9.87
CA GLY A 161 -19.00 15.88 8.48
C GLY A 161 -18.11 17.01 7.96
N ALA A 162 -16.92 17.25 8.49
CA ALA A 162 -15.93 18.04 7.75
C ALA A 162 -15.26 17.14 6.69
N THR A 163 -15.84 17.05 5.50
CA THR A 163 -15.12 16.52 4.33
C THR A 163 -13.83 17.32 4.15
N VAL A 164 -12.72 16.64 3.84
CA VAL A 164 -11.38 17.22 3.65
C VAL A 164 -11.31 18.29 2.54
N THR A 165 -12.42 18.52 1.82
CA THR A 165 -12.55 19.46 0.70
C THR A 165 -12.43 20.94 1.09
N ASP A 166 -12.58 21.30 2.37
CA ASP A 166 -12.55 22.70 2.83
C ASP A 166 -11.27 23.08 3.61
N ILE A 167 -10.26 22.20 3.66
CA ILE A 167 -8.98 22.53 4.28
C ILE A 167 -8.08 23.17 3.22
N ASP A 168 -7.65 24.41 3.45
CA ASP A 168 -6.52 24.98 2.71
C ASP A 168 -5.24 24.22 3.13
N VAL A 169 -4.93 23.18 2.36
CA VAL A 169 -3.79 22.28 2.61
C VAL A 169 -2.46 23.05 2.62
N GLN A 170 -2.34 24.11 1.81
CA GLN A 170 -1.11 24.91 1.76
C GLN A 170 -0.97 25.79 3.00
N ALA A 171 -2.08 26.35 3.50
CA ALA A 171 -2.07 27.06 4.78
C ALA A 171 -1.85 26.13 5.98
N ALA A 172 -2.38 24.90 5.93
CA ALA A 172 -2.26 23.91 7.00
C ALA A 172 -0.87 23.25 7.05
N LEU A 173 -0.14 23.21 5.94
CA LEU A 173 1.16 22.55 5.82
C LEU A 173 2.22 23.53 5.27
N PRO A 174 2.73 24.46 6.10
CA PRO A 174 3.72 25.42 5.66
C PRO A 174 5.02 24.73 5.25
N ILE A 175 5.76 25.34 4.31
CA ILE A 175 7.11 24.90 3.93
C ILE A 175 8.01 24.98 5.17
N GLN A 176 8.76 23.91 5.42
CA GLN A 176 9.65 23.80 6.58
C GLN A 176 11.08 24.21 6.24
N ASP A 177 11.85 24.64 7.24
CA ASP A 177 13.28 24.89 7.07
C ASP A 177 14.02 23.56 6.83
N PRO A 178 14.74 23.39 5.70
CA PRO A 178 15.54 22.20 5.44
C PRO A 178 16.49 21.82 6.58
N ALA A 179 17.05 22.78 7.31
CA ALA A 179 17.95 22.50 8.42
C ALA A 179 17.21 21.83 9.60
N GLU A 180 16.00 22.27 9.92
CA GLU A 180 15.18 21.67 10.97
C GLU A 180 14.71 20.26 10.57
N VAL A 181 14.31 20.08 9.31
CA VAL A 181 13.94 18.78 8.75
C VAL A 181 15.12 17.81 8.85
N LEU A 182 16.31 18.21 8.41
CA LEU A 182 17.51 17.37 8.50
C LEU A 182 17.91 17.08 9.95
N ALA A 183 17.72 18.03 10.88
CA ALA A 183 17.95 17.79 12.30
C ALA A 183 16.94 16.80 12.91
N VAL A 184 15.73 16.69 12.36
CA VAL A 184 14.75 15.64 12.74
C VAL A 184 15.18 14.28 12.18
N VAL A 185 15.59 14.23 10.92
CA VAL A 185 16.08 12.99 10.28
C VAL A 185 17.27 12.42 11.05
N ALA A 186 18.25 13.27 11.38
CA ALA A 186 19.49 12.87 12.03
C ALA A 186 19.31 12.24 13.43
N ARG A 187 18.19 12.52 14.10
CA ARG A 187 17.83 11.93 15.41
C ARG A 187 16.82 10.80 15.31
N SER A 188 16.32 10.51 14.11
CA SER A 188 15.30 9.47 13.92
C SER A 188 15.91 8.09 14.06
N THR A 189 15.20 7.20 14.76
CA THR A 189 15.64 5.84 14.97
C THR A 189 15.77 5.06 13.65
N TYR A 190 14.85 5.29 12.72
CA TYR A 190 14.92 4.74 11.36
C TYR A 190 16.24 5.09 10.68
N ARG A 191 16.65 6.37 10.73
CA ARG A 191 17.89 6.82 10.08
C ARG A 191 19.11 6.14 10.68
N HIS A 192 19.20 6.05 12.01
CA HIS A 192 20.31 5.35 12.66
C HIS A 192 20.41 3.87 12.24
N ARG A 193 19.28 3.18 12.11
CA ARG A 193 19.25 1.79 11.61
C ARG A 193 19.66 1.70 10.15
N LEU A 194 19.21 2.65 9.32
CA LEU A 194 19.62 2.71 7.92
C LEU A 194 21.12 2.94 7.78
N ASP A 195 21.70 3.89 8.51
CA ASP A 195 23.14 4.16 8.49
C ASP A 195 23.93 2.91 8.94
N GLY A 196 23.46 2.22 9.99
CA GLY A 196 24.03 0.94 10.41
C GLY A 196 23.98 -0.16 9.34
N LEU A 197 22.89 -0.24 8.55
CA LEU A 197 22.80 -1.14 7.39
C LEU A 197 23.84 -0.77 6.32
N LEU A 198 23.94 0.52 5.99
CA LEU A 198 24.87 1.02 4.97
C LEU A 198 26.32 0.75 5.36
N ASP A 199 26.67 0.96 6.63
CA ASP A 199 27.98 0.67 7.19
C ASP A 199 28.29 -0.84 7.17
N ALA A 200 27.32 -1.67 7.55
CA ALA A 200 27.47 -3.11 7.52
C ALA A 200 27.67 -3.64 6.10
N ILE A 201 27.04 -3.04 5.08
CA ILE A 201 27.29 -3.39 3.68
C ILE A 201 28.68 -2.89 3.25
N GLY A 202 28.95 -1.60 3.48
CA GLY A 202 30.21 -0.93 3.18
C GLY A 202 30.57 -0.87 1.68
N GLU A 203 31.67 -0.18 1.37
CA GLU A 203 32.15 -0.01 -0.01
C GLU A 203 32.64 -1.31 -0.66
N ARG A 204 33.17 -2.24 0.16
CA ARG A 204 33.58 -3.58 -0.29
C ARG A 204 32.38 -4.47 -0.65
N GLY A 205 31.20 -4.08 -0.18
CA GLY A 205 29.94 -4.75 -0.41
C GLY A 205 29.76 -6.08 0.32
N ARG A 206 28.58 -6.65 0.10
CA ARG A 206 28.16 -7.97 0.58
C ARG A 206 27.59 -8.78 -0.56
N GLU A 207 27.74 -10.10 -0.49
CA GLU A 207 27.24 -10.97 -1.55
C GLU A 207 25.72 -11.02 -1.54
N VAL A 208 25.16 -11.08 -2.74
CA VAL A 208 23.73 -11.20 -2.98
C VAL A 208 23.38 -12.52 -3.65
N THR A 209 22.11 -12.87 -3.56
CA THR A 209 21.45 -13.92 -4.33
C THR A 209 21.23 -13.46 -5.77
N SER A 210 20.83 -14.36 -6.66
CA SER A 210 20.43 -14.01 -8.03
C SER A 210 19.23 -13.05 -8.08
N ALA A 211 18.41 -13.03 -7.02
CA ALA A 211 17.29 -12.11 -6.86
C ALA A 211 17.69 -10.73 -6.32
N GLY A 212 19.00 -10.45 -6.16
CA GLY A 212 19.52 -9.16 -5.68
C GLY A 212 19.50 -8.98 -4.16
N TRP A 213 18.94 -9.92 -3.40
CA TRP A 213 18.90 -9.84 -1.94
C TRP A 213 20.19 -10.32 -1.29
N LEU A 214 20.55 -9.74 -0.14
CA LEU A 214 21.67 -10.22 0.69
C LEU A 214 21.59 -11.74 0.90
N ARG A 215 22.73 -12.43 0.81
CA ARG A 215 22.79 -13.86 1.16
C ARG A 215 22.33 -14.04 2.61
N PRO A 216 21.57 -15.11 2.93
CA PRO A 216 20.98 -15.29 4.26
C PRO A 216 21.96 -15.16 5.43
N LYS A 217 23.19 -15.67 5.27
CA LYS A 217 24.24 -15.52 6.28
C LYS A 217 24.50 -14.04 6.63
N PHE A 218 24.72 -13.18 5.63
CA PHE A 218 25.00 -11.76 5.85
C PHE A 218 23.76 -11.00 6.33
N ALA A 219 22.58 -11.37 5.83
CA ALA A 219 21.32 -10.78 6.31
C ALA A 219 21.11 -11.06 7.80
N ALA A 220 21.34 -12.30 8.26
CA ALA A 220 21.20 -12.67 9.66
C ALA A 220 22.19 -11.91 10.57
N GLU A 221 23.45 -11.73 10.13
CA GLU A 221 24.44 -10.92 10.86
C GLU A 221 23.98 -9.46 11.03
N ILE A 222 23.41 -8.86 9.98
CA ILE A 222 22.91 -7.48 9.99
C ILE A 222 21.65 -7.34 10.85
N ILE A 223 20.70 -8.28 10.71
CA ILE A 223 19.46 -8.32 11.49
C ILE A 223 19.78 -8.34 12.99
N ALA A 224 20.70 -9.21 13.40
CA ALA A 224 21.13 -9.30 14.78
C ALA A 224 21.88 -8.04 15.25
N ALA A 225 22.79 -7.50 14.43
CA ALA A 225 23.59 -6.33 14.80
C ALA A 225 22.77 -5.03 14.96
N LEU A 226 21.66 -4.91 14.22
CA LEU A 226 20.80 -3.72 14.21
C LEU A 226 19.49 -3.92 14.99
N GLU A 227 19.35 -5.06 15.66
CA GLU A 227 18.15 -5.43 16.43
C GLU A 227 16.87 -5.22 15.59
N ILE A 228 16.89 -5.71 14.34
CA ILE A 228 15.80 -5.50 13.39
C ILE A 228 14.55 -6.26 13.82
N ASP A 229 14.72 -7.44 14.42
CA ASP A 229 13.61 -8.28 14.87
C ASP A 229 12.87 -7.62 16.03
N GLU A 230 13.62 -7.09 17.00
CA GLU A 230 13.11 -6.34 18.14
C GLU A 230 12.42 -5.04 17.70
N TRP A 231 12.95 -4.37 16.68
CA TRP A 231 12.31 -3.21 16.08
C TRP A 231 10.98 -3.56 15.43
N VAL A 232 10.94 -4.61 14.61
CA VAL A 232 9.71 -5.08 13.95
C VAL A 232 8.68 -5.51 14.99
N GLU A 233 9.09 -6.27 16.00
CA GLU A 233 8.18 -6.72 17.07
C GLU A 233 7.58 -5.55 17.84
N ARG A 234 8.40 -4.55 18.17
CA ARG A 234 7.94 -3.34 18.87
C ARG A 234 6.95 -2.54 18.03
N VAL A 235 7.20 -2.36 16.74
CA VAL A 235 6.33 -1.58 15.85
C VAL A 235 5.05 -2.34 15.51
N LEU A 236 5.14 -3.61 15.13
CA LEU A 236 4.00 -4.39 14.63
C LEU A 236 3.28 -5.18 15.72
N GLY A 237 3.85 -5.26 16.93
CA GLY A 237 3.32 -6.03 18.05
C GLY A 237 3.45 -7.54 17.89
N SER A 238 4.26 -8.00 16.94
CA SER A 238 4.54 -9.42 16.71
C SER A 238 5.92 -9.61 16.09
N PRO A 239 6.65 -10.68 16.48
CA PRO A 239 7.95 -10.98 15.89
C PRO A 239 7.84 -11.22 14.38
N PRO A 240 8.92 -10.98 13.61
CA PRO A 240 8.93 -11.25 12.18
C PRO A 240 8.66 -12.73 11.90
N SER A 241 7.99 -13.00 10.78
CA SER A 241 7.78 -14.37 10.32
C SER A 241 9.12 -15.02 9.92
N PRO A 242 9.23 -16.36 10.02
CA PRO A 242 10.39 -17.07 9.49
C PRO A 242 10.60 -16.74 8.01
N TRP A 243 11.84 -16.45 7.63
CA TRP A 243 12.21 -16.01 6.30
C TRP A 243 13.17 -17.01 5.64
N ARG A 244 13.07 -17.18 4.31
CA ARG A 244 13.94 -18.07 3.53
C ARG A 244 14.98 -17.28 2.74
N SER A 245 14.58 -16.09 2.31
CA SER A 245 15.42 -15.09 1.66
C SER A 245 15.40 -13.80 2.47
N ALA A 246 16.48 -13.02 2.38
CA ALA A 246 16.53 -11.69 3.01
C ALA A 246 15.42 -10.75 2.49
N GLY A 247 14.92 -10.99 1.26
CA GLY A 247 13.77 -10.26 0.71
C GLY A 247 12.42 -10.60 1.36
N ASP A 248 12.31 -11.74 2.05
CA ASP A 248 11.11 -12.11 2.80
C ASP A 248 11.09 -11.44 4.18
N HIS A 249 12.23 -10.92 4.63
CA HIS A 249 12.36 -10.31 5.94
C HIS A 249 11.85 -8.88 5.92
N LEU A 250 10.71 -8.65 6.58
CA LEU A 250 10.01 -7.37 6.55
C LEU A 250 10.87 -6.18 6.99
N GLY A 251 11.47 -6.24 8.19
CA GLY A 251 12.27 -5.14 8.73
C GLY A 251 13.47 -4.80 7.85
N LEU A 252 14.23 -5.81 7.41
CA LEU A 252 15.33 -5.62 6.47
C LEU A 252 14.85 -5.04 5.13
N GLY A 253 13.70 -5.47 4.61
CA GLY A 253 13.10 -4.92 3.39
C GLY A 253 12.77 -3.42 3.50
N LEU A 254 12.31 -2.96 4.67
CA LEU A 254 12.01 -1.55 4.95
C LEU A 254 13.26 -0.66 5.03
N LEU A 255 14.45 -1.24 5.20
CA LEU A 255 15.72 -0.51 5.16
C LEU A 255 16.39 -0.64 3.78
N PHE A 256 16.47 -1.87 3.26
CA PHE A 256 17.22 -2.20 2.06
C PHE A 256 16.58 -1.66 0.78
N SER A 257 15.25 -1.83 0.61
CA SER A 257 14.59 -1.42 -0.63
C SER A 257 14.60 0.10 -0.82
N PRO A 258 14.20 0.93 0.18
CA PRO A 258 14.30 2.38 0.03
C PRO A 258 15.72 2.85 -0.27
N ALA A 259 16.72 2.29 0.43
CA ALA A 259 18.13 2.62 0.21
C ALA A 259 18.60 2.28 -1.22
N LYS A 260 18.18 1.13 -1.75
CA LYS A 260 18.45 0.73 -3.12
C LYS A 260 17.76 1.64 -4.14
N ASP A 261 16.51 2.00 -3.89
CA ASP A 261 15.68 2.82 -4.77
C ASP A 261 16.20 4.26 -4.90
N VAL A 262 16.76 4.81 -3.82
CA VAL A 262 17.41 6.14 -3.85
C VAL A 262 18.88 6.09 -4.20
N GLY A 263 19.42 4.92 -4.52
CA GLY A 263 20.81 4.74 -4.95
C GLY A 263 21.84 5.05 -3.87
N LEU A 264 21.54 4.72 -2.61
CA LEU A 264 22.52 4.52 -1.55
C LEU A 264 23.17 3.13 -1.67
N LEU A 265 22.47 2.18 -2.29
CA LEU A 265 22.98 0.85 -2.60
C LEU A 265 23.03 0.61 -4.12
N ASP A 266 24.08 -0.07 -4.57
CA ASP A 266 24.25 -0.43 -5.97
C ASP A 266 24.78 -1.87 -6.16
N TYR A 267 24.46 -2.49 -7.28
CA TYR A 267 24.90 -3.85 -7.59
C TYR A 267 26.18 -3.83 -8.42
N ARG A 268 27.20 -4.55 -7.94
CA ARG A 268 28.48 -4.74 -8.64
C ARG A 268 28.76 -6.23 -8.75
N GLY A 269 28.36 -6.82 -9.87
CA GLY A 269 28.41 -8.27 -10.07
C GLY A 269 27.48 -9.00 -9.10
N ASN A 270 28.01 -9.95 -8.33
CA ASN A 270 27.27 -10.70 -7.33
C ASN A 270 27.25 -10.04 -5.94
N ARG A 271 27.49 -8.73 -5.87
CA ARG A 271 27.55 -7.96 -4.62
C ARG A 271 26.67 -6.73 -4.66
N VAL A 272 26.15 -6.35 -3.50
CA VAL A 272 25.61 -5.02 -3.24
C VAL A 272 26.65 -4.21 -2.48
N VAL A 273 26.89 -2.98 -2.89
CA VAL A 273 27.83 -2.05 -2.24
C VAL A 273 27.09 -0.81 -1.75
N HIS A 274 27.57 -0.22 -0.66
CA HIS A 274 27.19 1.14 -0.28
C HIS A 274 27.89 2.12 -1.24
N VAL A 275 27.13 3.07 -1.78
CA VAL A 275 27.62 4.17 -2.61
C VAL A 275 27.50 5.46 -1.81
N PRO A 276 28.60 5.90 -1.14
CA PRO A 276 28.60 7.18 -0.46
C PRO A 276 28.32 8.27 -1.49
N ARG A 277 27.26 9.05 -1.29
CA ARG A 277 27.01 10.20 -2.15
C ARG A 277 27.77 11.41 -1.60
N PRO A 278 28.45 12.19 -2.45
CA PRO A 278 29.17 13.41 -2.04
C PRO A 278 28.21 14.57 -1.67
N MET A 279 26.98 14.27 -1.26
CA MET A 279 25.95 15.25 -0.93
C MET A 279 26.24 16.00 0.39
N GLN A 280 27.37 15.75 1.04
CA GLN A 280 27.68 16.29 2.37
C GLN A 280 27.72 17.82 2.41
N ASP A 281 28.03 18.49 1.29
CA ASP A 281 28.27 19.93 1.27
C ASP A 281 27.05 20.79 0.89
N ASP A 282 25.97 20.21 0.36
CA ASP A 282 24.76 20.94 -0.03
C ASP A 282 23.55 20.52 0.84
N PRO A 283 23.11 21.36 1.79
CA PRO A 283 21.92 21.11 2.60
C PRO A 283 20.64 20.89 1.78
N ALA A 284 20.47 21.60 0.66
CA ALA A 284 19.27 21.49 -0.17
C ALA A 284 19.23 20.13 -0.89
N ALA A 285 20.36 19.70 -1.44
CA ALA A 285 20.47 18.37 -2.04
C ALA A 285 20.23 17.27 -0.99
N ARG A 286 20.83 17.37 0.20
CA ARG A 286 20.59 16.41 1.30
C ARG A 286 19.12 16.33 1.66
N HIS A 287 18.48 17.49 1.87
CA HIS A 287 17.05 17.55 2.14
C HIS A 287 16.23 16.83 1.07
N ALA A 288 16.45 17.14 -0.21
CA ALA A 288 15.75 16.49 -1.32
C ALA A 288 15.95 14.96 -1.34
N HIS A 289 17.15 14.48 -0.99
CA HIS A 289 17.44 13.05 -0.92
C HIS A 289 16.76 12.35 0.24
N GLU A 290 16.74 12.96 1.44
CA GLU A 290 16.00 12.40 2.58
C GLU A 290 14.50 12.31 2.29
N ILE A 291 13.94 13.34 1.65
CA ILE A 291 12.55 13.32 1.18
C ILE A 291 12.32 12.21 0.16
N ALA A 292 13.24 11.99 -0.77
CA ALA A 292 13.14 10.89 -1.74
C ALA A 292 13.20 9.51 -1.05
N LEU A 293 14.07 9.35 -0.06
CA LEU A 293 14.19 8.12 0.74
C LEU A 293 12.89 7.83 1.48
N LEU A 294 12.31 8.82 2.15
CA LEU A 294 11.06 8.69 2.88
C LEU A 294 9.87 8.45 1.95
N SER A 295 9.90 9.01 0.75
CA SER A 295 8.90 8.71 -0.30
C SER A 295 8.94 7.23 -0.69
N ARG A 296 10.14 6.64 -0.83
CA ARG A 296 10.31 5.21 -1.10
C ARG A 296 9.92 4.36 0.11
N LEU A 297 10.30 4.76 1.32
CA LEU A 297 9.86 4.10 2.55
C LEU A 297 8.33 4.03 2.61
N HIS A 298 7.65 5.16 2.41
CA HIS A 298 6.20 5.23 2.40
C HIS A 298 5.57 4.28 1.36
N HIS A 299 6.12 4.22 0.14
CA HIS A 299 5.68 3.25 -0.87
C HIS A 299 5.77 1.80 -0.38
N HIS A 300 6.88 1.41 0.27
CA HIS A 300 7.05 0.06 0.81
C HIS A 300 6.14 -0.22 2.02
N THR A 301 5.73 0.81 2.76
CA THR A 301 4.83 0.68 3.91
C THR A 301 3.36 0.51 3.54
N HIS A 302 2.95 0.85 2.32
CA HIS A 302 1.56 0.73 1.88
C HIS A 302 1.07 -0.73 1.89
N ARG A 303 1.96 -1.71 1.61
CA ARG A 303 1.63 -3.13 1.70
C ARG A 303 1.39 -3.61 3.14
N LEU A 304 1.76 -2.79 4.11
CA LEU A 304 1.65 -3.06 5.55
C LEU A 304 0.55 -2.23 6.20
N PHE A 305 -0.18 -1.42 5.41
CA PHE A 305 -1.20 -0.49 5.91
C PHE A 305 -0.67 0.49 6.96
N LEU A 306 0.64 0.75 6.98
CA LEU A 306 1.26 1.69 7.92
C LEU A 306 1.25 3.12 7.38
N GLY A 307 1.29 3.31 6.05
CA GLY A 307 1.37 4.63 5.42
C GLY A 307 0.06 5.41 5.44
N ASP A 308 -1.06 4.70 5.30
CA ASP A 308 -2.37 5.29 5.01
C ASP A 308 -2.86 6.32 6.05
N PRO A 309 -2.66 6.13 7.37
CA PRO A 309 -3.12 7.10 8.37
C PRO A 309 -2.33 8.42 8.38
N LEU A 310 -1.07 8.42 7.90
CA LEU A 310 -0.14 9.52 8.17
C LEU A 310 -0.64 10.89 7.67
N PRO A 311 -1.09 11.06 6.41
CA PRO A 311 -1.49 12.38 5.92
C PRO A 311 -2.68 12.96 6.70
N GLY A 312 -3.65 12.11 7.04
CA GLY A 312 -4.83 12.52 7.78
C GLY A 312 -4.53 12.88 9.23
N ILE A 313 -3.63 12.14 9.90
CA ILE A 313 -3.15 12.48 11.25
C ILE A 313 -2.44 13.83 11.21
N VAL A 314 -1.51 14.02 10.27
CA VAL A 314 -0.73 15.26 10.19
C VAL A 314 -1.64 16.47 9.96
N LEU A 315 -2.56 16.39 8.99
CA LEU A 315 -3.53 17.45 8.74
C LEU A 315 -4.44 17.70 9.94
N GLY A 316 -4.95 16.63 10.56
CA GLY A 316 -5.86 16.74 11.69
C GLY A 316 -5.20 17.38 12.91
N VAL A 317 -3.93 17.08 13.19
CA VAL A 317 -3.16 17.71 14.26
C VAL A 317 -2.83 19.17 13.91
N GLN A 318 -2.38 19.45 12.68
CA GLN A 318 -2.04 20.83 12.26
C GLN A 318 -3.25 21.77 12.23
N THR A 319 -4.45 21.23 12.02
CA THR A 319 -5.72 21.99 12.03
C THR A 319 -6.43 21.96 13.39
N ASP A 320 -5.78 21.44 14.44
CA ASP A 320 -6.31 21.35 15.81
C ASP A 320 -7.63 20.53 15.90
N ARG A 321 -7.86 19.63 14.94
CA ARG A 321 -9.02 18.72 14.88
C ARG A 321 -8.77 17.38 15.56
N LEU A 322 -7.51 16.95 15.65
CA LEU A 322 -7.09 15.71 16.31
C LEU A 322 -6.13 16.05 17.45
N LYS A 323 -6.66 16.31 18.66
CA LYS A 323 -5.86 16.77 19.80
C LYS A 323 -5.36 15.61 20.64
N THR A 324 -6.21 14.60 20.80
CA THR A 324 -5.97 13.47 21.69
C THR A 324 -5.84 12.17 20.91
N ARG A 325 -5.30 11.14 21.58
CA ARG A 325 -5.27 9.78 21.02
C ARG A 325 -6.67 9.26 20.67
N ALA A 326 -7.67 9.58 21.50
CA ALA A 326 -9.05 9.19 21.27
C ALA A 326 -9.64 9.86 20.01
N ASP A 327 -9.29 11.12 19.74
CA ASP A 327 -9.72 11.82 18.52
C ASP A 327 -9.15 11.13 17.28
N ILE A 328 -7.86 10.77 17.31
CA ILE A 328 -7.17 10.08 16.21
C ILE A 328 -7.81 8.70 15.96
N GLU A 329 -8.10 7.94 17.01
CA GLU A 329 -8.79 6.64 16.88
C GLU A 329 -10.20 6.78 16.32
N SER A 330 -10.95 7.77 16.79
CA SER A 330 -12.31 8.04 16.31
C SER A 330 -12.32 8.42 14.83
N TRP A 331 -11.42 9.33 14.44
CA TRP A 331 -11.23 9.73 13.06
C TRP A 331 -10.82 8.56 12.18
N TRP A 332 -9.83 7.77 12.60
CA TRP A 332 -9.32 6.64 11.81
C TRP A 332 -10.41 5.63 11.49
N LEU A 333 -11.31 5.34 12.44
CA LEU A 333 -12.44 4.43 12.21
C LEU A 333 -13.45 4.94 11.17
N GLN A 334 -13.39 6.21 10.79
CA GLN A 334 -14.25 6.82 9.78
C GLN A 334 -13.47 7.23 8.52
N ALA A 335 -12.14 7.08 8.53
CA ALA A 335 -11.29 7.49 7.42
C ALA A 335 -11.54 6.60 6.19
N PRO A 336 -11.67 7.18 4.99
CA PRO A 336 -11.91 6.40 3.77
C PRO A 336 -10.75 5.44 3.43
N GLU A 337 -9.53 5.74 3.89
CA GLU A 337 -8.37 4.88 3.73
C GLU A 337 -8.38 3.68 4.70
N ASN A 338 -9.20 3.71 5.75
CA ASN A 338 -9.33 2.59 6.66
C ASN A 338 -10.19 1.50 6.02
N MET A 339 -9.55 0.40 5.60
CA MET A 339 -10.24 -0.76 5.04
C MET A 339 -11.27 -1.41 5.99
N PHE A 340 -11.25 -1.05 7.28
CA PHE A 340 -12.21 -1.48 8.29
C PHE A 340 -13.19 -0.38 8.72
N GLY A 341 -13.22 0.77 8.04
CA GLY A 341 -13.99 1.94 8.45
C GLY A 341 -15.51 1.74 8.42
N ASP A 342 -16.01 0.99 7.42
CA ASP A 342 -17.38 0.48 7.45
C ASP A 342 -17.42 -0.76 8.34
N LEU A 343 -17.64 -0.56 9.64
CA LEU A 343 -17.74 -1.67 10.60
C LEU A 343 -19.05 -2.46 10.45
N GLU A 344 -20.10 -1.86 9.88
CA GLU A 344 -21.42 -2.48 9.76
C GLU A 344 -21.38 -3.67 8.80
N GLN A 345 -20.60 -3.59 7.73
CA GLN A 345 -20.42 -4.68 6.75
C GLN A 345 -19.89 -5.99 7.38
N PHE A 346 -19.25 -5.91 8.55
CA PHE A 346 -18.67 -7.07 9.24
C PHE A 346 -19.63 -7.74 10.24
N GLY A 347 -20.82 -7.16 10.49
CA GLY A 347 -21.84 -7.74 11.37
C GLY A 347 -21.28 -8.21 12.72
N ALA A 348 -21.39 -9.50 13.03
CA ALA A 348 -20.90 -10.07 14.29
C ALA A 348 -19.37 -9.93 14.49
N ALA A 349 -18.59 -9.73 13.42
CA ALA A 349 -17.15 -9.55 13.49
C ALA A 349 -16.72 -8.08 13.70
N ALA A 350 -17.65 -7.12 13.69
CA ALA A 350 -17.36 -5.68 13.80
C ALA A 350 -16.45 -5.33 14.99
N LYS A 351 -16.70 -5.92 16.16
CA LYS A 351 -15.87 -5.69 17.36
C LYS A 351 -14.42 -6.16 17.17
N SER A 352 -14.22 -7.28 16.47
CA SER A 352 -12.89 -7.82 16.17
C SER A 352 -12.16 -6.95 15.15
N MET A 353 -12.86 -6.53 14.07
CA MET A 353 -12.29 -5.67 13.04
C MET A 353 -11.91 -4.30 13.60
N ARG A 354 -12.75 -3.71 14.46
CA ARG A 354 -12.42 -2.48 15.19
C ARG A 354 -11.12 -2.63 15.97
N LYS A 355 -10.98 -3.71 16.75
CA LYS A 355 -9.75 -3.96 17.53
C LYS A 355 -8.51 -4.10 16.63
N THR A 356 -8.66 -4.80 15.50
CA THR A 356 -7.58 -4.95 14.52
C THR A 356 -7.18 -3.60 13.90
N SER A 357 -8.16 -2.80 13.48
CA SER A 357 -7.96 -1.48 12.90
C SER A 357 -7.23 -0.52 13.85
N ILE A 358 -7.64 -0.46 15.12
CA ILE A 358 -6.98 0.36 16.14
C ILE A 358 -5.56 -0.15 16.44
N ARG A 359 -5.33 -1.47 16.45
CA ARG A 359 -3.98 -2.02 16.59
C ARG A 359 -3.07 -1.59 15.44
N TRP A 360 -3.57 -1.62 14.20
CA TRP A 360 -2.81 -1.18 13.04
C TRP A 360 -2.49 0.33 13.08
N LEU A 361 -3.46 1.15 13.49
CA LEU A 361 -3.21 2.56 13.74
C LEU A 361 -2.10 2.77 14.78
N GLY A 362 -2.09 1.97 15.85
CA GLY A 362 -1.03 1.97 16.84
C GLY A 362 0.35 1.65 16.24
N SER A 363 0.43 0.62 15.39
CA SER A 363 1.65 0.28 14.67
C SER A 363 2.10 1.38 13.70
N ALA A 364 1.17 2.01 12.99
CA ALA A 364 1.47 3.13 12.11
C ALA A 364 2.04 4.32 12.88
N LEU A 365 1.45 4.68 14.02
CA LEU A 365 1.91 5.77 14.87
C LEU A 365 3.33 5.52 15.39
N LEU A 366 3.60 4.33 15.92
CA LEU A 366 4.94 3.94 16.38
C LEU A 366 5.96 3.92 15.23
N PHE A 367 5.58 3.42 14.05
CA PHE A 367 6.45 3.38 12.88
C PHE A 367 6.85 4.80 12.45
N TRP A 368 5.88 5.70 12.35
CA TRP A 368 6.12 7.08 11.91
C TRP A 368 6.80 7.94 12.97
N GLU A 369 6.65 7.61 14.25
CA GLU A 369 7.48 8.16 15.32
C GLU A 369 8.94 7.73 15.18
N GLU A 370 9.22 6.44 14.93
CA GLU A 370 10.57 5.93 14.69
C GLU A 370 11.22 6.55 13.44
N ALA A 371 10.42 6.88 12.42
CA ALA A 371 10.85 7.62 11.24
C ALA A 371 11.00 9.14 11.48
N GLY A 372 10.65 9.63 12.67
CA GLY A 372 10.77 11.04 13.06
C GLY A 372 9.67 11.95 12.52
N MET A 373 8.58 11.42 11.97
CA MET A 373 7.46 12.22 11.43
C MET A 373 6.55 12.75 12.53
N LEU A 374 6.42 11.97 13.61
CA LEU A 374 5.49 12.22 14.72
C LEU A 374 6.23 12.03 16.05
N VAL A 375 5.63 12.53 17.12
CA VAL A 375 6.00 12.21 18.51
C VAL A 375 4.71 11.85 19.24
N ASP A 376 4.61 10.61 19.73
CA ASP A 376 3.45 10.15 20.48
C ASP A 376 3.62 10.52 21.95
N ARG A 377 2.69 11.32 22.48
CA ARG A 377 2.71 11.79 23.87
C ARG A 377 1.45 11.33 24.61
N PRO A 378 1.48 11.27 25.94
CA PRO A 378 0.30 10.91 26.73
C PRO A 378 -0.91 11.80 26.48
N ASP A 379 -0.70 13.06 26.13
CA ASP A 379 -1.73 14.07 25.88
C ASP A 379 -2.17 14.17 24.41
N GLY A 380 -1.47 13.52 23.49
CA GLY A 380 -1.78 13.57 22.06
C GLY A 380 -0.56 13.28 21.17
N VAL A 381 -0.74 13.44 19.87
CA VAL A 381 0.35 13.30 18.89
C VAL A 381 0.82 14.67 18.45
N GLN A 382 2.13 14.86 18.39
CA GLN A 382 2.74 16.05 17.79
C GLN A 382 3.35 15.71 16.44
N VAL A 383 3.21 16.61 15.47
CA VAL A 383 3.85 16.48 14.16
C VAL A 383 5.17 17.22 14.17
N THR A 384 6.22 16.62 13.63
CA THR A 384 7.53 17.26 13.48
C THR A 384 7.60 18.08 12.18
N PRO A 385 8.61 18.96 12.02
CA PRO A 385 8.86 19.59 10.73
C PRO A 385 8.98 18.57 9.57
N LEU A 386 9.62 17.43 9.81
CA LEU A 386 9.73 16.37 8.81
C LEU A 386 8.33 15.82 8.41
N GLY A 387 7.45 15.58 9.39
CA GLY A 387 6.09 15.11 9.14
C GLY A 387 5.24 16.09 8.32
N ILE A 388 5.37 17.39 8.60
CA ILE A 388 4.67 18.45 7.84
C ILE A 388 5.19 18.50 6.40
N GLU A 389 6.50 18.61 6.21
CA GLU A 389 7.11 18.74 4.89
C GLU A 389 6.84 17.50 4.02
N PHE A 390 6.96 16.31 4.60
CA PHE A 390 6.68 15.08 3.88
C PHE A 390 5.21 14.97 3.48
N THR A 391 4.27 15.29 4.39
CA THR A 391 2.84 15.25 4.09
C THR A 391 2.46 16.27 3.02
N ARG A 392 3.02 17.48 3.09
CA ARG A 392 2.84 18.53 2.06
C ARG A 392 3.17 17.99 0.67
N LEU A 393 4.28 17.26 0.56
CA LEU A 393 4.75 16.68 -0.70
C LEU A 393 3.97 15.43 -1.14
N LEU A 394 3.35 14.69 -0.23
CA LEU A 394 2.42 13.60 -0.57
C LEU A 394 1.10 14.14 -1.12
N LEU A 395 0.67 15.30 -0.63
CA LEU A 395 -0.59 15.94 -1.02
C LEU A 395 -0.44 16.93 -2.18
N ASP A 396 0.79 17.19 -2.64
CA ASP A 396 1.07 18.09 -3.75
C ASP A 396 0.37 17.61 -5.05
N PRO A 397 -0.58 18.40 -5.60
CA PRO A 397 -1.27 18.06 -6.84
C PRO A 397 -0.34 17.87 -8.04
N ALA A 398 0.78 18.59 -8.11
CA ALA A 398 1.73 18.48 -9.21
C ALA A 398 2.44 17.12 -9.20
N ARG A 399 2.64 16.54 -8.02
CA ARG A 399 3.19 15.19 -7.87
C ARG A 399 2.16 14.12 -8.27
N ARG A 400 0.88 14.35 -7.97
CA ARG A 400 -0.23 13.48 -8.43
C ARG A 400 -0.43 13.52 -9.94
N ALA A 401 -0.07 14.62 -10.60
CA ALA A 401 -0.18 14.79 -12.06
C ALA A 401 1.07 14.33 -12.84
N GLY A 402 2.21 14.10 -12.17
CA GLY A 402 3.43 13.56 -12.79
C GLY A 402 3.57 12.04 -12.66
N ASP A 403 2.76 11.43 -11.79
CA ASP A 403 2.57 9.98 -11.65
C ASP A 403 1.28 9.47 -12.36
N ALA A 404 0.60 10.36 -13.13
CA ALA A 404 -0.56 10.09 -13.98
C ALA A 404 -0.21 10.40 -15.45
#